data_AF-A0A948VCL3-F1
#
_entry.id   AF-A0A948VCL3-F1
#
_cell.length_a   1.000
_cell.length_b   1.000
_cell.length_c   1.000
_cell.angle_alpha   90.00
_cell.angle_beta   90.00
_cell.angle_gamma   90.00
#
_symmetry.space_group_name_H-M   'P 1'
#
loop_
_entity.id
_entity.type
_entity.pdbx_description
1 polymer ?
#
loop_
_entity_poly.entity_id
_entity_poly.type
_entity_poly.pdbx_seq_one_letter_code
_entity_poly.pdbx_strand_id
1 'polypeptide(L)'
;MSSPRARVLGIGILALLLAFTVSTSSAEPITRPHHPDEIIIKFKDTAPQSQKDAILADIGAVQLKHFKRIKSDHKRLNAITADEAIGRYKNHPAIEYIEPNYILSVNDFPDDPRFPELWGMFNEGQTGGTPGADIS
;
A
#
# COMPACT_ATOMS: atom_id res chain seq x y z
N MET A 1 -4.06 -70.71 47.22
CA MET A 1 -2.79 -71.23 46.68
C MET A 1 -2.36 -70.32 45.54
N SER A 2 -1.39 -69.42 45.73
CA SER A 2 0.08 -69.67 45.72
C SER A 2 0.69 -69.55 44.31
N SER A 3 0.96 -68.30 43.90
CA SER A 3 2.27 -67.70 43.51
C SER A 3 3.21 -68.42 42.48
N PRO A 4 4.36 -67.83 42.04
CA PRO A 4 4.47 -66.70 41.10
C PRO A 4 5.65 -66.79 40.05
N ARG A 5 5.71 -65.81 39.13
CA ARG A 5 6.88 -65.11 38.51
C ARG A 5 7.92 -65.81 37.59
N ALA A 6 8.14 -65.19 36.42
CA ALA A 6 9.45 -64.90 35.80
C ALA A 6 9.27 -63.71 34.80
N ARG A 7 9.85 -62.51 35.01
CA ARG A 7 11.18 -61.96 34.61
C ARG A 7 11.42 -61.96 33.07
N VAL A 8 11.91 -60.95 32.33
CA VAL A 8 12.58 -59.63 32.52
C VAL A 8 12.77 -59.00 31.09
N LEU A 9 13.06 -57.68 31.00
CA LEU A 9 13.63 -56.91 29.83
C LEU A 9 12.65 -56.66 28.65
N GLY A 10 12.52 -55.50 28.01
CA GLY A 10 13.26 -54.23 27.90
C GLY A 10 12.96 -53.62 26.52
N ILE A 11 13.30 -52.33 26.30
CA ILE A 11 13.23 -51.56 25.03
C ILE A 11 11.80 -51.04 24.72
N GLY A 12 11.47 -49.74 24.72
CA GLY A 12 12.14 -48.62 24.06
C GLY A 12 11.31 -48.21 22.83
N ILE A 13 11.37 -46.93 22.42
CA ILE A 13 10.77 -46.30 21.21
C ILE A 13 9.36 -45.71 21.45
N LEU A 14 9.02 -44.47 21.13
CA LEU A 14 9.69 -43.20 20.80
C LEU A 14 8.50 -42.28 20.57
N ALA A 15 8.36 -41.22 21.34
CA ALA A 15 7.35 -40.20 21.10
C ALA A 15 7.71 -39.46 19.81
N LEU A 16 6.79 -39.41 18.83
CA LEU A 16 6.88 -38.47 17.74
C LEU A 16 5.48 -37.94 17.42
N LEU A 17 5.02 -37.00 18.24
CA LEU A 17 3.93 -36.09 17.90
C LEU A 17 4.51 -35.03 16.96
N LEU A 18 4.29 -35.21 15.67
CA LEU A 18 4.68 -34.24 14.65
C LEU A 18 3.69 -33.07 14.68
N ALA A 19 3.98 -32.05 15.51
CA ALA A 19 3.26 -30.80 15.49
C ALA A 19 3.67 -30.01 14.24
N PHE A 20 2.92 -30.16 13.16
CA PHE A 20 2.99 -29.25 12.01
C PHE A 20 2.36 -27.92 12.43
N THR A 21 3.18 -26.97 12.87
CA THR A 21 2.77 -25.58 13.01
C THR A 21 2.64 -24.99 11.61
N VAL A 22 1.41 -24.72 11.17
CA VAL A 22 1.18 -23.94 9.95
C VAL A 22 1.59 -22.50 10.26
N SER A 23 2.74 -22.07 9.75
CA SER A 23 3.13 -20.67 9.75
C SER A 23 2.22 -19.91 8.80
N THR A 24 1.21 -19.22 9.34
CA THR A 24 0.46 -18.24 8.57
C THR A 24 1.38 -17.05 8.32
N SER A 25 1.86 -16.89 7.07
CA SER A 25 2.56 -15.68 6.67
C SER A 25 1.56 -14.53 6.64
N SER A 26 1.56 -13.69 7.67
CA SER A 26 0.89 -12.39 7.60
C SER A 26 1.61 -11.55 6.56
N ALA A 27 0.92 -11.12 5.50
CA ALA A 27 1.48 -10.10 4.62
C ALA A 27 1.65 -8.81 5.44
N GLU A 28 2.87 -8.27 5.51
CA GLU A 28 3.05 -6.95 6.11
C GLU A 28 2.24 -5.93 5.29
N PRO A 29 1.50 -5.03 5.95
CA PRO A 29 0.79 -3.98 5.24
C PRO A 29 1.80 -3.15 4.45
N ILE A 30 1.64 -3.09 3.13
CA ILE A 30 2.46 -2.24 2.28
C ILE A 30 2.14 -0.79 2.64
N THR A 31 2.97 -0.20 3.50
CA THR A 31 2.87 1.20 3.88
C THR A 31 3.48 2.02 2.75
N ARG A 32 2.62 2.64 1.92
CA ARG A 32 3.07 3.54 0.86
C ARG A 32 3.33 4.93 1.46
N PRO A 33 4.55 5.48 1.31
CA PRO A 33 4.85 6.80 1.83
C PRO A 33 3.95 7.85 1.18
N HIS A 34 3.49 8.81 1.98
CA HIS A 34 2.63 9.89 1.54
C HIS A 34 2.89 11.13 2.38
N HIS A 35 2.46 12.29 1.87
CA HIS A 35 2.52 13.54 2.62
C HIS A 35 1.51 13.50 3.78
N PRO A 36 1.94 13.70 5.04
CA PRO A 36 1.07 13.56 6.21
C PRO A 36 0.00 14.65 6.29
N ASP A 37 0.18 15.76 5.57
CA ASP A 37 -0.66 16.95 5.57
C ASP A 37 -1.35 17.19 4.21
N GLU A 38 -1.31 16.25 3.26
CA GLU A 38 -1.90 16.47 1.94
C GLU A 38 -2.83 15.35 1.48
N ILE A 39 -3.96 15.76 0.89
CA ILE A 39 -4.98 14.85 0.36
C ILE A 39 -5.36 15.24 -1.07
N ILE A 40 -5.88 14.24 -1.79
CA ILE A 40 -6.64 14.43 -3.02
C ILE A 40 -8.09 14.07 -2.72
N ILE A 41 -9.00 15.02 -2.93
CA ILE A 41 -10.42 14.86 -2.64
C ILE A 41 -11.27 15.15 -3.87
N LYS A 42 -12.27 14.30 -4.10
CA LYS A 42 -13.34 14.53 -5.07
C LYS A 42 -14.68 14.49 -4.37
N PHE A 43 -15.43 15.59 -4.47
CA PHE A 43 -16.82 15.61 -4.06
C PHE A 43 -17.72 15.10 -5.19
N LYS A 44 -18.84 14.49 -4.83
CA LYS A 44 -19.88 14.14 -5.81
C LYS A 44 -20.44 15.41 -6.45
N ASP A 45 -20.83 15.31 -7.72
CA ASP A 45 -21.44 16.42 -8.46
C ASP A 45 -22.75 16.91 -7.79
N THR A 46 -23.44 16.04 -7.04
CA THR A 46 -24.68 16.34 -6.30
C THR A 46 -24.45 16.93 -4.91
N ALA A 47 -23.21 16.99 -4.42
CA ALA A 47 -22.93 17.48 -3.07
C ALA A 47 -23.21 19.00 -2.97
N PRO A 48 -24.01 19.47 -1.99
CA PRO A 48 -24.24 20.89 -1.76
C PRO A 48 -22.95 21.63 -1.43
N GLN A 49 -22.79 22.85 -1.95
CA GLN A 49 -21.58 23.65 -1.72
C GLN A 49 -21.32 23.89 -0.24
N SER A 50 -22.37 24.19 0.54
CA SER A 50 -22.27 24.38 1.99
C SER A 50 -21.69 23.15 2.72
N GLN A 51 -22.00 21.95 2.25
CA GLN A 51 -21.46 20.71 2.83
C GLN A 51 -19.99 20.52 2.47
N LYS A 52 -19.59 20.86 1.23
CA LYS A 52 -18.19 20.86 0.82
C LYS A 52 -17.39 21.83 1.69
N ASP A 53 -17.88 23.06 1.84
CA ASP A 53 -17.22 24.10 2.62
C ASP A 53 -17.08 23.73 4.10
N ALA A 54 -18.12 23.11 4.69
CA ALA A 54 -18.07 22.63 6.07
C ALA A 54 -17.01 21.55 6.27
N ILE A 55 -16.90 20.58 5.35
CA ILE A 55 -15.87 19.53 5.40
C ILE A 55 -14.48 20.13 5.25
N LEU A 56 -14.29 21.02 4.28
CA LEU A 56 -13.00 21.66 4.03
C LEU A 56 -12.57 22.54 5.20
N ALA A 57 -13.50 23.22 5.86
CA ALA A 57 -13.24 24.01 7.06
C ALA A 57 -12.86 23.12 8.27
N ASP A 58 -13.58 22.00 8.48
CA ASP A 58 -13.32 21.06 9.58
C ASP A 58 -11.89 20.51 9.55
N ILE A 59 -11.37 20.21 8.36
CA ILE A 59 -10.02 19.65 8.17
C ILE A 59 -8.95 20.74 7.96
N GLY A 60 -9.32 22.02 7.99
CA GLY A 60 -8.40 23.14 7.76
C GLY A 60 -7.76 23.12 6.36
N ALA A 61 -8.54 22.77 5.33
CA ALA A 61 -8.04 22.57 3.97
C ALA A 61 -7.67 23.89 3.27
N VAL A 62 -6.47 23.92 2.68
CA VAL A 62 -5.98 24.97 1.79
C VAL A 62 -5.81 24.40 0.39
N GLN A 63 -6.30 25.10 -0.64
CA GLN A 63 -6.16 24.66 -2.03
C GLN A 63 -4.69 24.73 -2.47
N LEU A 64 -4.16 23.61 -2.97
CA LEU A 64 -2.88 23.57 -3.69
C LEU A 64 -3.09 23.51 -5.19
N LYS A 65 -3.96 22.60 -5.67
CA LYS A 65 -4.17 22.40 -7.11
C LYS A 65 -5.55 21.84 -7.42
N HIS A 66 -6.15 22.32 -8.49
CA HIS A 66 -7.39 21.76 -9.04
C HIS A 66 -7.09 20.91 -10.28
N PHE A 67 -7.49 19.65 -10.27
CA PHE A 67 -7.35 18.73 -11.39
C PHE A 67 -8.64 18.69 -12.23
N LYS A 68 -8.71 19.58 -13.23
CA LYS A 68 -9.89 19.73 -14.11
C LYS A 68 -10.38 18.40 -14.72
N ARG A 69 -9.45 17.55 -15.19
CA ARG A 69 -9.76 16.30 -15.90
C ARG A 69 -10.48 15.27 -15.03
N ILE A 70 -10.14 15.20 -13.75
CA ILE A 70 -10.72 14.23 -12.80
C ILE A 70 -11.72 14.88 -11.82
N LYS A 71 -11.90 16.20 -11.92
CA LYS A 71 -12.73 17.03 -11.04
C LYS A 71 -12.37 16.89 -9.55
N SER A 72 -11.07 16.92 -9.25
CA SER A 72 -10.57 16.69 -7.89
C SER A 72 -9.66 17.82 -7.44
N ASP A 73 -9.55 17.99 -6.13
CA ASP A 73 -8.70 19.00 -5.52
C ASP A 73 -7.59 18.35 -4.71
N HIS A 74 -6.38 18.85 -4.91
CA HIS A 74 -5.24 18.64 -4.03
C HIS A 74 -5.26 19.72 -2.96
N LYS A 75 -5.31 19.29 -1.69
CA LYS A 75 -5.41 20.17 -0.53
C LYS A 75 -4.28 19.89 0.46
N ARG A 76 -3.77 20.95 1.10
CA ARG A 76 -3.00 20.86 2.34
C ARG A 76 -3.93 21.00 3.54
N LEU A 77 -3.69 20.24 4.61
CA LEU A 77 -4.47 20.22 5.83
C LEU A 77 -3.68 20.89 6.96
N ASN A 78 -4.29 21.87 7.62
CA ASN A 78 -3.65 22.58 8.72
C ASN A 78 -4.19 22.17 10.11
N ALA A 79 -5.32 21.45 10.16
CA ALA A 79 -5.98 21.11 11.41
C ALA A 79 -5.71 19.66 11.86
N ILE A 80 -5.62 18.73 10.91
CA ILE A 80 -5.48 17.29 11.16
C ILE A 80 -4.59 16.65 10.09
N THR A 81 -4.14 15.42 10.34
CA THR A 81 -3.37 14.63 9.37
C THR A 81 -4.26 14.09 8.24
N ALA A 82 -3.63 13.69 7.14
CA ALA A 82 -4.29 13.03 6.00
C ALA A 82 -5.01 11.76 6.44
N ASP A 83 -4.37 10.90 7.24
CA ASP A 83 -4.96 9.65 7.74
C ASP A 83 -6.20 9.90 8.62
N GLU A 84 -6.17 10.91 9.49
CA GLU A 84 -7.33 11.30 10.30
C GLU A 84 -8.48 11.82 9.43
N ALA A 85 -8.17 12.68 8.44
CA ALA A 85 -9.16 13.21 7.52
C ALA A 85 -9.83 12.09 6.71
N ILE A 86 -9.03 11.17 6.17
CA ILE A 86 -9.52 10.01 5.41
C ILE A 86 -10.35 9.11 6.33
N GLY A 87 -9.88 8.81 7.54
CA GLY A 87 -10.61 8.01 8.52
C GLY A 87 -12.00 8.59 8.84
N ARG A 88 -12.08 9.92 8.97
CA ARG A 88 -13.32 10.66 9.25
C ARG A 88 -14.27 10.71 8.06
N TYR A 89 -13.74 10.89 6.85
CA TYR A 89 -14.54 11.30 5.69
C TYR A 89 -14.63 10.30 4.53
N LYS A 90 -13.87 9.20 4.53
CA LYS A 90 -13.86 8.23 3.41
C LYS A 90 -15.23 7.68 3.01
N ASN A 91 -16.16 7.59 3.96
CA ASN A 91 -17.52 7.06 3.75
C ASN A 91 -18.58 8.16 3.71
N HIS A 92 -18.19 9.43 3.68
CA HIS A 92 -19.12 10.54 3.78
C HIS A 92 -19.95 10.67 2.49
N PRO A 93 -21.29 10.87 2.57
CA PRO A 93 -22.17 10.78 1.40
C PRO A 93 -21.89 11.84 0.32
N ALA A 94 -21.29 12.97 0.68
CA ALA A 94 -20.91 14.04 -0.26
C ALA A 94 -19.59 13.78 -1.01
N ILE A 95 -18.79 12.80 -0.58
CA ILE A 95 -17.45 12.55 -1.11
C ILE A 95 -17.51 11.34 -2.04
N GLU A 96 -16.94 11.48 -3.23
CA GLU A 96 -16.75 10.37 -4.17
C GLU A 96 -15.51 9.58 -3.80
N TYR A 97 -14.40 10.27 -3.48
CA TYR A 97 -13.23 9.69 -2.84
C TYR A 97 -12.39 10.74 -2.12
N ILE A 98 -11.59 10.26 -1.16
CA ILE A 98 -10.56 11.00 -0.45
C ILE A 98 -9.38 10.06 -0.22
N GLU A 99 -8.20 10.46 -0.66
CA GLU A 99 -6.97 9.66 -0.61
C GLU A 99 -5.77 10.53 -0.24
N PRO A 100 -4.67 9.94 0.28
CA PRO A 100 -3.49 10.72 0.62
C PRO A 100 -2.69 11.06 -0.65
N ASN A 101 -1.90 12.12 -0.60
CA ASN A 101 -0.94 12.43 -1.67
C ASN A 101 0.30 11.53 -1.55
N TYR A 102 0.29 10.39 -2.24
CA TYR A 102 1.39 9.42 -2.23
C TYR A 102 2.67 9.96 -2.86
N ILE A 103 3.81 9.59 -2.26
CA ILE A 103 5.14 9.83 -2.83
C ILE A 103 5.47 8.65 -3.73
N LEU A 104 5.63 8.92 -5.03
CA LEU A 104 5.97 7.93 -6.05
C LEU A 104 7.43 8.07 -6.46
N SER A 105 8.12 6.93 -6.63
CA SER A 105 9.45 6.84 -7.22
C SER A 105 9.37 6.05 -8.53
N VAL A 106 10.21 6.42 -9.51
CA VAL A 106 10.38 5.64 -10.73
C VAL A 106 11.24 4.42 -10.40
N ASN A 107 10.81 3.25 -10.86
CA ASN A 107 11.69 2.08 -10.87
C ASN A 107 12.41 2.10 -12.22
N ASP A 108 13.71 2.43 -12.17
CA ASP A 108 14.57 2.72 -13.32
C ASP A 108 15.15 1.43 -13.94
N PHE A 109 14.46 0.30 -13.77
CA PHE A 109 14.85 -0.98 -14.36
C PHE A 109 13.64 -1.89 -14.50
N PRO A 110 13.43 -2.54 -15.66
CA PRO A 110 12.34 -3.48 -15.85
C PRO A 110 12.49 -4.72 -14.98
N ASP A 111 11.40 -5.12 -14.32
CA ASP A 111 11.33 -6.33 -13.50
C ASP A 111 11.20 -7.63 -14.36
N ASP A 112 11.48 -7.57 -15.66
CA ASP A 112 11.49 -8.74 -16.54
C ASP A 112 12.82 -9.48 -16.41
N PRO A 113 12.84 -10.76 -15.97
CA PRO A 113 14.08 -11.53 -15.81
C PRO A 113 14.91 -11.67 -17.09
N ARG A 114 14.29 -11.53 -18.27
CA ARG A 114 14.97 -11.60 -19.57
C ARG A 114 15.35 -10.23 -20.12
N PHE A 115 15.03 -9.14 -19.41
CA PHE A 115 15.46 -7.79 -19.81
C PHE A 115 16.98 -7.68 -20.07
N PRO A 116 17.87 -8.35 -19.31
CA PRO A 116 19.30 -8.38 -19.63
C PRO A 116 19.64 -9.00 -21.00
N GLU A 117 18.76 -9.84 -21.56
CA GLU A 117 18.92 -10.43 -22.90
C GLU A 117 18.51 -9.44 -24.02
N LEU A 118 17.74 -8.41 -23.68
CA LEU A 118 17.19 -7.42 -24.61
C LEU A 118 18.10 -6.19 -24.71
N TRP A 119 19.41 -6.40 -24.89
CA TRP A 119 20.42 -5.33 -24.93
C TRP A 119 20.12 -4.18 -25.89
N GLY A 120 19.39 -4.44 -26.98
CA GLY A 120 18.95 -3.41 -27.94
C GLY A 120 17.84 -2.48 -27.43
N MET A 121 17.22 -2.80 -26.29
CA MET A 121 16.22 -1.97 -25.61
C MET A 121 16.81 -1.10 -24.51
N PHE A 122 18.05 -1.39 -24.08
CA PHE A 122 18.79 -0.57 -23.14
C PHE A 122 19.48 0.55 -23.91
N ASN A 123 18.91 1.74 -23.85
CA ASN A 123 19.44 2.89 -24.59
C ASN A 123 20.47 3.65 -23.74
N GLU A 124 21.75 3.32 -23.91
CA GLU A 124 22.87 4.08 -23.34
C GLU A 124 23.37 5.21 -24.26
N GLY A 125 22.70 5.40 -25.40
CA GLY A 125 23.14 6.33 -26.44
C GLY A 125 24.13 5.73 -27.45
N GLN A 126 24.21 4.39 -27.54
CA GLN A 126 25.14 3.66 -28.42
C GLN A 126 25.17 4.11 -29.90
N THR A 127 24.08 4.67 -30.44
CA THR A 127 23.98 5.12 -31.84
C THR A 127 23.69 6.63 -31.97
N GLY A 128 24.01 7.43 -30.95
CA GLY A 128 23.74 8.87 -30.94
C GLY A 128 22.31 9.26 -30.55
N GLY A 129 21.55 8.32 -29.97
CA GLY A 129 20.26 8.61 -29.31
C GLY A 129 20.45 9.19 -27.91
N THR A 130 19.41 9.82 -27.36
CA THR A 130 19.42 10.32 -25.98
C THR A 130 19.36 9.15 -25.00
N PRO A 131 20.36 8.97 -24.10
CA PRO A 131 20.32 7.91 -23.09
C PRO A 131 19.05 8.00 -22.24
N GLY A 132 18.42 6.85 -21.94
CA GLY A 132 17.19 6.76 -21.14
C GLY A 132 15.91 7.28 -21.79
N ALA A 133 15.91 7.54 -23.10
CA ALA A 133 14.71 8.01 -23.82
C ALA A 133 13.69 6.90 -24.13
N ASP A 134 14.09 5.62 -24.14
CA ASP A 134 13.20 4.49 -24.36
C ASP A 134 13.00 3.70 -23.05
N ILE A 135 13.85 2.70 -22.79
CA ILE A 135 13.88 1.95 -21.54
C ILE A 135 15.25 2.14 -20.91
N SER A 136 15.26 2.83 -19.77
CA SER A 136 16.35 2.82 -18.78
C SER A 136 15.80 2.19 -17.53
#